data_AF-A0A7S1LCR7-F1
#
_entry.id   AF-A0A7S1LCR7-F1
#
_cell.length_a   1.000
_cell.length_b   1.000
_cell.length_c   1.000
_cell.angle_alpha   90.00
_cell.angle_beta   90.00
_cell.angle_gamma   90.00
#
_symmetry.space_group_name_H-M   'P 1'
#
loop_
_entity.id
_entity.type
_entity.pdbx_description
1 polymer ?
#
loop_
_entity_poly.entity_id
_entity_poly.type
_entity_poly.pdbx_seq_one_letter_code
_entity_poly.pdbx_strand_id
1 'polypeptide(L)'
;QQQQQQQQQQQQRPQQAPFGAPVASPMGQQHNPRWTTRMGQCDPPATCEQWAFSCFCHQCAAAKSKTLTDGSDICYNFFCWHWIGGMSYVRREYGIKGSCGDDLMCGLFCIPCLVRRGLTESELRGVVQSPYRTPGQQPDREWATTLFACGCCEFFEALLCPFCVAHYTRNLLQPYEERGDCCFDMMCLIPFAMYGQARHRYGIVAEFGCIEDICVPVVCYPCAIAQARREAEWRLLNTPHVYGMTAAQGVGQTVLGKLGVSMQ
;
A
#
# COMPACT_ATOMS: atom_id res chain seq x y z
N GLN A 1 -33.78 41.22 -28.85
CA GLN A 1 -32.77 41.64 -27.85
C GLN A 1 -32.73 40.73 -26.62
N GLN A 2 -33.83 40.17 -26.12
CA GLN A 2 -33.80 39.21 -24.99
C GLN A 2 -33.09 37.87 -25.28
N GLN A 3 -33.04 37.40 -26.52
CA GLN A 3 -32.33 36.16 -26.87
C GLN A 3 -30.80 36.26 -26.82
N GLN A 4 -30.21 37.47 -26.95
CA GLN A 4 -28.76 37.63 -26.88
C GLN A 4 -28.23 37.62 -25.43
N GLN A 5 -29.06 37.91 -24.43
CA GLN A 5 -28.64 37.86 -23.02
C GLN A 5 -28.55 36.44 -22.45
N GLN A 6 -29.30 35.47 -22.99
CA GLN A 6 -29.24 34.08 -22.49
C GLN A 6 -27.97 33.33 -22.93
N GLN A 7 -27.32 33.72 -24.03
CA GLN A 7 -26.07 33.09 -24.45
C GLN A 7 -24.86 33.51 -23.61
N GLN A 8 -24.86 34.71 -23.02
CA GLN A 8 -23.73 35.14 -22.19
C GLN A 8 -23.74 34.51 -20.77
N GLN A 9 -24.89 34.05 -20.26
CA GLN A 9 -24.95 33.41 -18.95
C GLN A 9 -24.55 31.92 -18.94
N GLN A 10 -24.53 31.23 -20.10
CA GLN A 10 -24.08 29.84 -20.15
C GLN A 10 -22.55 29.67 -20.19
N GLN A 11 -21.79 30.75 -20.44
CA GLN A 11 -20.34 30.67 -20.62
C GLN A 11 -19.51 30.92 -19.34
N GLN A 12 -20.17 31.17 -18.20
CA GLN A 12 -19.54 31.35 -16.89
C GLN A 12 -19.95 30.27 -15.89
N ARG A 13 -20.19 29.03 -16.34
CA ARG A 13 -20.18 27.92 -15.40
C ARG A 13 -18.70 27.62 -15.10
N PRO A 14 -18.22 27.79 -13.85
CA PRO A 14 -16.86 27.40 -13.52
C PRO A 14 -16.71 25.93 -13.90
N GLN A 15 -15.75 25.64 -14.78
CA GLN A 15 -15.33 24.27 -15.02
C GLN A 15 -14.86 23.74 -13.65
N GLN A 16 -15.70 22.96 -12.99
CA GLN A 16 -15.27 22.13 -11.88
C GLN A 16 -14.13 21.29 -12.45
N ALA A 17 -12.92 21.58 -12.00
CA ALA A 17 -11.76 20.78 -12.35
C ALA A 17 -12.13 19.31 -12.04
N PRO A 18 -11.86 18.37 -12.96
CA PRO A 18 -12.08 16.96 -12.68
C PRO A 18 -11.41 16.64 -11.34
N PHE A 19 -12.15 16.00 -10.44
CA PHE A 19 -11.64 15.54 -9.15
C PHE A 19 -10.27 14.89 -9.36
N GLY A 20 -9.21 15.49 -8.81
CA GLY A 20 -7.91 14.86 -8.66
C GLY A 20 -6.88 15.05 -9.78
N ALA A 21 -6.66 16.27 -10.27
CA ALA A 21 -5.35 16.55 -10.89
C ALA A 21 -4.27 16.45 -9.80
N PRO A 22 -3.29 15.52 -9.89
CA PRO A 22 -2.25 15.37 -8.88
C PRO A 22 -1.41 16.65 -8.86
N VAL A 23 -1.39 17.34 -7.72
CA VAL A 23 -0.45 18.43 -7.47
C VAL A 23 0.94 17.81 -7.50
N ALA A 24 1.80 18.26 -8.43
CA ALA A 24 3.15 17.76 -8.54
C ALA A 24 3.93 18.12 -7.26
N SER A 25 4.13 17.14 -6.36
CA SER A 25 4.94 17.33 -5.18
C SER A 25 6.41 17.54 -5.57
N PRO A 26 7.07 18.62 -5.12
CA PRO A 26 8.48 18.84 -5.40
C PRO A 26 9.32 17.70 -4.80
N MET A 27 10.08 17.02 -5.65
CA MET A 27 11.06 16.01 -5.25
C MET A 27 12.04 16.63 -4.24
N GLY A 28 11.89 16.30 -2.95
CA GLY A 28 12.79 16.77 -1.89
C GLY A 28 12.12 17.25 -0.60
N GLN A 29 10.79 17.19 -0.46
CA GLN A 29 10.19 17.42 0.86
C GLN A 29 10.65 16.36 1.85
N GLN A 30 11.33 16.80 2.91
CA GLN A 30 11.64 15.96 4.07
C GLN A 30 10.32 15.37 4.59
N HIS A 31 10.16 14.06 4.44
CA HIS A 31 9.01 13.35 4.99
C HIS A 31 8.99 13.53 6.51
N ASN A 32 7.99 14.26 7.03
CA ASN A 32 7.78 14.35 8.47
C ASN A 32 7.40 12.94 8.97
N PRO A 33 8.20 12.30 9.84
CA PRO A 33 7.99 10.93 10.29
C PRO A 33 6.85 10.83 11.33
N ARG A 34 5.95 11.80 11.36
CA ARG A 34 4.81 11.89 12.29
C ARG A 34 3.54 12.21 11.53
N TRP A 35 2.41 11.79 12.08
CA TRP A 35 1.09 12.26 11.66
C TRP A 35 1.01 13.78 11.80
N THR A 36 0.55 14.48 10.75
CA THR A 36 0.31 15.93 10.82
C THR A 36 -1.02 16.24 11.51
N THR A 37 -1.97 15.31 11.47
CA THR A 37 -3.29 15.43 12.10
C THR A 37 -3.48 14.51 13.30
N ARG A 38 -4.25 14.98 14.30
CA ARG A 38 -4.63 14.18 15.48
C ARG A 38 -5.89 13.35 15.20
N MET A 39 -6.16 12.31 15.98
CA MET A 39 -7.34 11.43 15.81
C MET A 39 -8.69 12.09 16.07
N GLY A 40 -8.76 13.08 16.97
CA GLY A 40 -9.98 13.83 17.26
C GLY A 40 -10.03 15.21 16.60
N GLN A 41 -9.11 15.52 15.69
CA GLN A 41 -9.03 16.85 15.09
C GLN A 41 -10.20 17.06 14.12
N CYS A 42 -11.01 18.09 14.38
CA CYS A 42 -12.11 18.53 13.53
C CYS A 42 -11.77 19.80 12.72
N ASP A 43 -10.65 20.43 13.05
CA ASP A 43 -10.20 21.69 12.45
C ASP A 43 -9.27 21.41 11.27
N PRO A 44 -9.08 22.38 10.33
CA PRO A 44 -8.15 22.22 9.22
C PRO A 44 -6.79 21.66 9.67
N PRO A 45 -6.22 20.71 8.91
CA PRO A 45 -6.62 20.32 7.55
C PRO A 45 -7.75 19.27 7.47
N ALA A 46 -8.31 18.81 8.59
CA ALA A 46 -9.46 17.90 8.57
C ALA A 46 -10.73 18.66 8.19
N THR A 47 -11.56 18.09 7.32
CA THR A 47 -12.86 18.68 6.93
C THR A 47 -14.04 17.87 7.49
N CYS A 48 -15.18 18.53 7.67
CA CYS A 48 -16.43 17.86 8.06
C CYS A 48 -16.83 16.77 7.04
N GLU A 49 -16.53 16.98 5.76
CA GLU A 49 -16.79 16.00 4.70
C GLU A 49 -15.96 14.73 4.87
N GLN A 50 -14.66 14.86 5.18
CA GLN A 50 -13.80 13.71 5.47
C GLN A 50 -14.29 12.93 6.71
N TRP A 51 -14.75 13.65 7.75
CA TRP A 51 -15.36 13.03 8.93
C TRP A 51 -16.64 12.28 8.58
N ALA A 52 -17.57 12.93 7.88
CA ALA A 52 -18.81 12.30 7.45
C ALA A 52 -18.51 11.05 6.60
N PHE A 53 -17.60 11.17 5.61
CA PHE A 53 -17.23 10.05 4.76
C PHE A 53 -16.61 8.89 5.55
N SER A 54 -15.75 9.18 6.53
CA SER A 54 -15.13 8.15 7.37
C SER A 54 -16.10 7.53 8.37
N CYS A 55 -17.11 8.27 8.85
CA CYS A 55 -18.15 7.75 9.72
C CYS A 55 -19.15 6.86 8.97
N PHE A 56 -19.60 7.29 7.78
CA PHE A 56 -20.66 6.61 7.04
C PHE A 56 -20.14 5.55 6.06
N CYS A 57 -18.91 5.66 5.56
CA CYS A 57 -18.24 4.59 4.82
C CYS A 57 -16.73 4.54 5.11
N HIS A 58 -16.37 4.07 6.32
CA HIS A 58 -14.97 3.88 6.70
C HIS A 58 -14.18 3.01 5.72
N GLN A 59 -14.79 1.97 5.15
CA GLN A 59 -14.11 1.12 4.17
C GLN A 59 -13.83 1.86 2.86
N CYS A 60 -14.77 2.69 2.37
CA CYS A 60 -14.56 3.54 1.20
C CYS A 60 -13.47 4.58 1.45
N ALA A 61 -13.49 5.21 2.63
CA ALA A 61 -12.52 6.23 3.00
C ALA A 61 -11.11 5.65 3.17
N ALA A 62 -11.00 4.44 3.73
CA ALA A 62 -9.73 3.71 3.82
C ALA A 62 -9.21 3.32 2.43
N ALA A 63 -10.08 2.82 1.55
CA ALA A 63 -9.74 2.50 0.18
C ALA A 63 -9.26 3.73 -0.60
N LYS A 64 -9.99 4.85 -0.49
CA LYS A 64 -9.60 6.13 -1.09
C LYS A 64 -8.25 6.62 -0.56
N SER A 65 -8.03 6.58 0.75
CA SER A 65 -6.77 6.98 1.37
C SER A 65 -5.59 6.15 0.82
N LYS A 66 -5.75 4.82 0.72
CA LYS A 66 -4.72 3.96 0.13
C LYS A 66 -4.47 4.29 -1.34
N THR A 67 -5.51 4.39 -2.17
CA THR A 67 -5.41 4.79 -3.59
C THR A 67 -4.69 6.13 -3.76
N LEU A 68 -4.99 7.12 -2.92
CA LEU A 68 -4.30 8.42 -2.95
C LEU A 68 -2.82 8.31 -2.56
N THR A 69 -2.46 7.28 -1.79
CA THR A 69 -1.11 7.08 -1.28
C THR A 69 -0.21 6.33 -2.25
N ASP A 70 -0.69 5.30 -2.95
CA ASP A 70 0.15 4.48 -3.84
C ASP A 70 -0.35 4.40 -5.29
N GLY A 71 -1.46 5.06 -5.61
CA GLY A 71 -2.07 5.02 -6.94
C GLY A 71 -2.74 3.69 -7.28
N SER A 72 -2.95 2.79 -6.32
CA SER A 72 -3.63 1.51 -6.57
C SER A 72 -5.13 1.67 -6.82
N ASP A 73 -5.76 0.64 -7.40
CA ASP A 73 -7.17 0.71 -7.76
C ASP A 73 -8.09 0.72 -6.54
N ILE A 74 -9.09 1.61 -6.56
CA ILE A 74 -9.99 1.81 -5.42
C ILE A 74 -10.91 0.62 -5.17
N CYS A 75 -11.34 -0.10 -6.21
CA CYS A 75 -12.17 -1.29 -6.06
C CYS A 75 -11.35 -2.42 -5.43
N TYR A 76 -10.11 -2.63 -5.89
CA TYR A 76 -9.20 -3.58 -5.26
C TYR A 76 -9.00 -3.23 -3.77
N ASN A 77 -8.70 -1.96 -3.44
CA ASN A 77 -8.53 -1.55 -2.05
C ASN A 77 -9.81 -1.76 -1.22
N PHE A 78 -10.97 -1.50 -1.79
CA PHE A 78 -12.25 -1.68 -1.11
C PHE A 78 -12.55 -3.15 -0.79
N PHE A 79 -12.26 -4.08 -1.70
CA PHE A 79 -12.59 -5.50 -1.51
C PHE A 79 -11.48 -6.31 -0.83
N CYS A 80 -10.21 -5.90 -0.97
CA CYS A 80 -9.07 -6.71 -0.56
C CYS A 80 -8.33 -6.17 0.66
N TRP A 81 -8.52 -4.91 1.06
CA TRP A 81 -7.81 -4.34 2.21
C TRP A 81 -8.74 -4.07 3.38
N HIS A 82 -8.39 -4.61 4.55
CA HIS A 82 -9.04 -4.18 5.79
C HIS A 82 -8.61 -2.75 6.13
N TRP A 83 -9.52 -1.91 6.65
CA TRP A 83 -9.20 -0.51 6.98
C TRP A 83 -7.98 -0.39 7.90
N ILE A 84 -7.81 -1.29 8.88
CA ILE A 84 -6.63 -1.30 9.78
C ILE A 84 -5.34 -1.55 9.00
N GLY A 85 -5.33 -2.57 8.14
CA GLY A 85 -4.20 -2.89 7.27
C GLY A 85 -3.88 -1.76 6.32
N GLY A 86 -4.92 -1.14 5.73
CA GLY A 86 -4.79 0.01 4.84
C GLY A 86 -4.14 1.21 5.53
N MET A 87 -4.50 1.48 6.79
CA MET A 87 -3.91 2.60 7.55
C MET A 87 -2.47 2.32 7.98
N SER A 88 -2.15 1.09 8.39
CA SER A 88 -0.77 0.65 8.62
C SER A 88 0.06 0.75 7.34
N TYR A 89 -0.52 0.39 6.19
CA TYR A 89 0.12 0.56 4.89
C TYR A 89 0.40 2.04 4.58
N VAL A 90 -0.61 2.91 4.70
CA VAL A 90 -0.49 4.36 4.47
C VAL A 90 0.59 4.97 5.36
N ARG A 91 0.59 4.61 6.64
CA ARG A 91 1.61 5.02 7.62
C ARG A 91 3.01 4.64 7.14
N ARG A 92 3.20 3.37 6.72
CA ARG A 92 4.49 2.85 6.24
C ARG A 92 4.96 3.54 4.96
N GLU A 93 4.08 3.71 3.97
CA GLU A 93 4.45 4.38 2.71
C GLU A 93 4.86 5.84 2.93
N TYR A 94 4.26 6.54 3.89
CA TYR A 94 4.67 7.90 4.25
C TYR A 94 5.85 8.00 5.23
N GLY A 95 6.44 6.88 5.65
CA GLY A 95 7.54 6.86 6.62
C GLY A 95 7.16 7.39 8.01
N ILE A 96 5.88 7.29 8.39
CA ILE A 96 5.38 7.76 9.68
C ILE A 96 5.70 6.70 10.74
N LYS A 97 6.38 7.09 11.84
CA LYS A 97 6.71 6.18 12.93
C LYS A 97 5.45 5.72 13.68
N GLY A 98 5.38 4.41 13.95
CA GLY A 98 4.33 3.76 14.74
C GLY A 98 4.37 2.24 14.57
N SER A 99 3.62 1.50 15.39
CA SER A 99 3.50 0.04 15.26
C SER A 99 2.17 -0.34 14.57
N CYS A 100 2.08 -1.55 13.99
CA CYS A 100 0.76 -2.03 13.52
C CYS A 100 -0.20 -2.26 14.70
N GLY A 101 0.33 -2.54 15.89
CA GLY A 101 -0.45 -2.64 17.12
C GLY A 101 -1.16 -1.34 17.49
N ASP A 102 -0.48 -0.19 17.36
CA ASP A 102 -1.10 1.12 17.56
C ASP A 102 -2.23 1.35 16.56
N ASP A 103 -1.99 1.07 15.28
CA ASP A 103 -3.00 1.24 14.23
C ASP A 103 -4.22 0.31 14.47
N LEU A 104 -3.98 -0.93 14.92
CA LEU A 104 -5.02 -1.88 15.31
C LEU A 104 -5.83 -1.35 16.49
N MET A 105 -5.19 -0.98 17.59
CA MET A 105 -5.89 -0.50 18.79
C MET A 105 -6.68 0.77 18.49
N CYS A 106 -6.11 1.69 17.72
CA CYS A 106 -6.79 2.90 17.31
C CYS A 106 -7.99 2.61 16.39
N GLY A 107 -7.85 1.63 15.50
CA GLY A 107 -8.96 1.12 14.69
C GLY A 107 -10.08 0.55 15.57
N LEU A 108 -9.75 -0.26 16.57
CA LEU A 108 -10.74 -0.84 17.48
C LEU A 108 -11.47 0.21 18.33
N PHE A 109 -10.79 1.25 18.79
CA PHE A 109 -11.42 2.30 19.62
C PHE A 109 -12.17 3.36 18.81
N CYS A 110 -11.66 3.75 17.64
CA CYS A 110 -12.34 4.72 16.78
C CYS A 110 -11.94 4.53 15.31
N ILE A 111 -12.60 3.59 14.62
CA ILE A 111 -12.44 3.37 13.18
C ILE A 111 -12.54 4.69 12.39
N PRO A 112 -13.57 5.55 12.59
CA PRO A 112 -13.68 6.77 11.80
C PRO A 112 -12.52 7.74 12.03
N CYS A 113 -12.01 7.83 13.26
CA CYS A 113 -10.87 8.70 13.59
C CYS A 113 -9.60 8.26 12.85
N LEU A 114 -9.32 6.95 12.86
CA LEU A 114 -8.13 6.39 12.21
C LEU A 114 -8.21 6.57 10.69
N VAL A 115 -9.34 6.19 10.09
CA VAL A 115 -9.55 6.28 8.65
C VAL A 115 -9.55 7.73 8.17
N ARG A 116 -10.23 8.63 8.88
CA ARG A 116 -10.23 10.05 8.57
C ARG A 116 -8.82 10.62 8.61
N ARG A 117 -8.04 10.30 9.65
CA ARG A 117 -6.63 10.70 9.76
C ARG A 117 -5.83 10.23 8.55
N GLY A 118 -5.95 8.96 8.16
CA GLY A 118 -5.29 8.44 6.96
C GLY A 118 -5.71 9.17 5.70
N LEU A 119 -7.01 9.38 5.49
CA LEU A 119 -7.52 10.11 4.33
C LEU A 119 -6.98 11.54 4.26
N THR A 120 -7.01 12.28 5.37
CA THR A 120 -6.46 13.64 5.42
C THR A 120 -4.97 13.65 5.13
N GLU A 121 -4.18 12.75 5.72
CA GLU A 121 -2.74 12.66 5.38
C GLU A 121 -2.51 12.32 3.91
N SER A 122 -3.30 11.40 3.34
CA SER A 122 -3.14 11.01 1.95
C SER A 122 -3.46 12.14 0.98
N GLU A 123 -4.47 12.95 1.28
CA GLU A 123 -4.80 14.14 0.49
C GLU A 123 -3.73 15.24 0.63
N LEU A 124 -3.10 15.37 1.80
CA LEU A 124 -2.05 16.36 2.05
C LEU A 124 -0.70 15.99 1.42
N ARG A 125 -0.32 14.72 1.50
CA ARG A 125 1.01 14.23 1.06
C ARG A 125 1.01 13.78 -0.41
N GLY A 126 -0.13 13.35 -0.92
CA GLY A 126 -0.27 12.83 -2.28
C GLY A 126 0.43 11.48 -2.49
N VAL A 127 0.55 11.10 -3.76
CA VAL A 127 1.06 9.77 -4.12
C VAL A 127 2.55 9.62 -3.77
N VAL A 128 2.88 8.57 -3.02
CA VAL A 128 4.24 8.12 -2.75
C VAL A 128 4.78 7.45 -4.01
N GLN A 129 5.93 7.90 -4.48
CA GLN A 129 6.62 7.22 -5.57
C GLN A 129 7.12 5.86 -5.06
N SER A 130 6.66 4.77 -5.70
CA SER A 130 7.13 3.43 -5.38
C SER A 130 8.66 3.37 -5.52
N PRO A 131 9.41 2.92 -4.50
CA PRO A 131 10.87 2.78 -4.56
C PRO A 131 11.31 1.76 -5.61
N TYR A 132 10.40 0.92 -6.10
CA TYR A 132 10.66 -0.07 -7.15
C TYR A 132 10.35 0.45 -8.56
N ARG A 133 9.90 1.70 -8.69
CA ARG A 133 9.71 2.34 -9.98
C ARG A 133 10.79 3.41 -10.17
N THR A 134 11.90 3.01 -10.77
CA THR A 134 12.95 3.96 -11.17
C THR A 134 12.33 5.02 -12.08
N PRO A 135 12.54 6.32 -11.84
CA PRO A 135 12.09 7.36 -12.75
C PRO A 135 12.58 7.08 -14.18
N GLY A 136 11.65 6.88 -15.12
CA GLY A 136 11.95 6.56 -16.52
C GLY A 136 12.00 5.06 -16.88
N GLN A 137 11.99 4.15 -15.90
CA GLN A 137 11.85 2.72 -16.18
C GLN A 137 10.38 2.42 -16.51
N GLN A 138 10.16 1.78 -17.66
CA GLN A 138 8.83 1.30 -17.99
C GLN A 138 8.42 0.26 -16.94
N PRO A 139 7.18 0.32 -16.43
CA PRO A 139 6.71 -0.71 -15.51
C PRO A 139 6.84 -2.07 -16.21
N ASP A 140 7.39 -3.04 -15.51
CA ASP A 140 7.43 -4.40 -16.03
C ASP A 140 5.99 -4.87 -16.13
N ARG A 141 5.54 -5.04 -17.38
CA ARG A 141 4.12 -5.21 -17.68
C ARG A 141 3.60 -6.58 -17.27
N GLU A 142 4.48 -7.52 -16.97
CA GLU A 142 4.19 -8.94 -16.82
C GLU A 142 4.84 -9.50 -15.54
N TRP A 143 4.20 -10.54 -15.01
CA TRP A 143 4.74 -11.35 -13.92
C TRP A 143 5.99 -12.10 -14.38
N ALA A 144 7.02 -12.18 -13.53
CA ALA A 144 8.23 -12.95 -13.82
C ALA A 144 7.96 -14.47 -13.86
N THR A 145 6.89 -14.93 -13.20
CA THR A 145 6.45 -16.33 -13.20
C THR A 145 4.95 -16.43 -13.43
N THR A 146 4.49 -17.53 -13.99
CA THR A 146 3.05 -17.80 -14.14
C THR A 146 2.40 -18.15 -12.81
N LEU A 147 1.07 -18.00 -12.72
CA LEU A 147 0.28 -18.27 -11.51
C LEU A 147 0.52 -19.69 -10.97
N PHE A 148 0.61 -20.68 -11.87
CA PHE A 148 0.78 -22.10 -11.53
C PHE A 148 2.23 -22.59 -11.54
N ALA A 149 3.20 -21.68 -11.58
CA ALA A 149 4.62 -22.03 -11.48
C ALA A 149 5.07 -22.43 -10.05
N CYS A 150 4.14 -22.55 -9.09
CA CYS A 150 4.49 -22.91 -7.71
C CYS A 150 4.89 -24.38 -7.60
N GLY A 151 5.99 -24.63 -6.89
CA GLY A 151 6.33 -25.99 -6.45
C GLY A 151 5.31 -26.51 -5.44
N CYS A 152 5.21 -27.83 -5.32
CA CYS A 152 4.34 -28.50 -4.33
C CYS A 152 4.56 -27.94 -2.90
N CYS A 153 5.82 -27.71 -2.51
CA CYS A 153 6.17 -27.15 -1.21
C CYS A 153 5.65 -25.72 -0.99
N GLU A 154 5.80 -24.83 -1.98
CA GLU A 154 5.33 -23.44 -1.89
C GLU A 154 3.81 -23.37 -1.80
N PHE A 155 3.13 -24.22 -2.58
CA PHE A 155 1.68 -24.33 -2.53
C PHE A 155 1.20 -24.77 -1.14
N PHE A 156 1.80 -25.81 -0.57
CA PHE A 156 1.44 -26.28 0.77
C PHE A 156 1.82 -25.27 1.86
N GLU A 157 2.94 -24.56 1.74
CA GLU A 157 3.28 -23.48 2.67
C GLU A 157 2.21 -22.38 2.65
N ALA A 158 1.81 -21.93 1.46
CA ALA A 158 0.77 -20.92 1.29
C ALA A 158 -0.62 -21.41 1.78
N LEU A 159 -0.92 -22.70 1.61
CA LEU A 159 -2.15 -23.33 2.09
C LEU A 159 -2.18 -23.49 3.61
N LEU A 160 -1.05 -23.88 4.22
CA LEU A 160 -0.95 -24.21 5.65
C LEU A 160 -0.72 -22.98 6.53
N CYS A 161 0.07 -21.99 6.06
CA CYS A 161 0.25 -20.72 6.77
C CYS A 161 0.16 -19.51 5.82
N PRO A 162 -1.03 -19.17 5.32
CA PRO A 162 -1.22 -18.03 4.41
C PRO A 162 -0.75 -16.70 5.03
N PHE A 163 -0.94 -16.52 6.33
CA PHE A 163 -0.52 -15.30 7.02
C PHE A 163 1.01 -15.17 7.15
N CYS A 164 1.72 -16.29 7.32
CA CYS A 164 3.19 -16.29 7.31
C CYS A 164 3.70 -15.84 5.93
N VAL A 165 3.16 -16.45 4.86
CA VAL A 165 3.52 -16.08 3.49
C VAL A 165 3.16 -14.62 3.21
N ALA A 166 1.99 -14.15 3.67
CA ALA A 166 1.60 -12.75 3.52
C ALA A 166 2.57 -11.78 4.22
N HIS A 167 2.97 -12.10 5.45
CA HIS A 167 3.95 -11.32 6.20
C HIS A 167 5.30 -11.28 5.48
N TYR A 168 5.80 -12.43 5.00
CA TYR A 168 7.05 -12.47 4.22
C TYR A 168 6.95 -11.65 2.93
N THR A 169 5.87 -11.82 2.17
CA THR A 169 5.62 -11.04 0.95
C THR A 169 5.58 -9.54 1.25
N ARG A 170 4.89 -9.12 2.32
CA ARG A 170 4.87 -7.71 2.74
C ARG A 170 6.26 -7.18 3.08
N ASN A 171 7.05 -7.92 3.84
CA ASN A 171 8.42 -7.52 4.20
C ASN A 171 9.31 -7.35 2.96
N LEU A 172 9.10 -8.16 1.92
CA LEU A 172 9.80 -8.00 0.64
C LEU A 172 9.34 -6.75 -0.12
N LEU A 173 8.04 -6.44 -0.07
CA LEU A 173 7.44 -5.27 -0.74
C LEU A 173 7.72 -3.94 -0.02
N GLN A 174 8.03 -3.99 1.28
CA GLN A 174 8.22 -2.82 2.16
C GLN A 174 9.41 -3.00 3.13
N PRO A 175 10.67 -2.95 2.64
CA PRO A 175 11.86 -3.33 3.42
C PRO A 175 12.34 -2.28 4.44
N TYR A 176 11.72 -1.09 4.50
CA TYR A 176 12.28 0.09 5.19
C TYR A 176 11.94 0.21 6.70
N GLU A 177 11.28 -0.77 7.32
CA GLU A 177 10.99 -0.74 8.76
C GLU A 177 11.60 -1.94 9.50
N GLU A 178 11.87 -1.75 10.80
CA GLU A 178 12.32 -2.79 11.73
C GLU A 178 11.37 -4.00 11.62
N ARG A 179 11.94 -5.21 11.45
CA ARG A 179 11.23 -6.49 11.20
C ARG A 179 10.39 -6.99 12.40
N GLY A 180 9.70 -6.11 13.11
CA GLY A 180 9.34 -6.32 14.53
C GLY A 180 8.03 -7.04 14.84
N ASP A 181 6.97 -6.92 14.04
CA ASP A 181 5.62 -7.22 14.56
C ASP A 181 4.86 -8.28 13.75
N CYS A 182 5.39 -9.51 13.68
CA CYS A 182 4.72 -10.62 13.00
C CYS A 182 3.30 -10.87 13.52
N CYS A 183 3.08 -10.76 14.84
CA CYS A 183 1.77 -10.97 15.47
C CYS A 183 0.73 -9.93 15.03
N PHE A 184 1.14 -8.67 14.83
CA PHE A 184 0.20 -7.64 14.39
C PHE A 184 0.02 -7.65 12.87
N ASP A 185 1.06 -7.97 12.11
CA ASP A 185 0.93 -8.19 10.67
C ASP A 185 -0.09 -9.29 10.35
N MET A 186 -0.17 -10.37 11.15
CA MET A 186 -1.20 -11.41 10.97
C MET A 186 -2.64 -10.88 11.11
N MET A 187 -2.89 -9.93 12.01
CA MET A 187 -4.21 -9.32 12.19
C MET A 187 -4.48 -8.16 11.23
N CYS A 188 -3.42 -7.51 10.75
CA CYS A 188 -3.50 -6.36 9.86
C CYS A 188 -3.56 -6.78 8.37
N LEU A 189 -3.13 -7.98 8.01
CA LEU A 189 -2.99 -8.43 6.63
C LEU A 189 -4.05 -9.45 6.23
N ILE A 190 -4.67 -9.19 5.09
CA ILE A 190 -5.47 -10.18 4.38
C ILE A 190 -4.53 -10.85 3.37
N PRO A 191 -4.23 -12.16 3.49
CA PRO A 191 -3.33 -12.86 2.58
C PRO A 191 -3.73 -12.69 1.10
N PHE A 192 -5.03 -12.70 0.81
CA PHE A 192 -5.60 -12.47 -0.51
C PHE A 192 -5.18 -11.13 -1.15
N ALA A 193 -4.91 -10.10 -0.33
CA ALA A 193 -4.51 -8.79 -0.82
C ALA A 193 -3.11 -8.79 -1.44
N MET A 194 -2.22 -9.70 -1.03
CA MET A 194 -0.80 -9.61 -1.38
C MET A 194 -0.53 -9.74 -2.88
N TYR A 195 -1.40 -10.45 -3.61
CA TYR A 195 -1.34 -10.55 -5.06
C TYR A 195 -1.48 -9.18 -5.73
N GLY A 196 -2.63 -8.51 -5.55
CA GLY A 196 -2.84 -7.18 -6.13
C GLY A 196 -1.86 -6.14 -5.57
N GLN A 197 -1.39 -6.32 -4.33
CA GLN A 197 -0.40 -5.43 -3.74
C GLN A 197 0.95 -5.55 -4.45
N ALA A 198 1.44 -6.76 -4.72
CA ALA A 198 2.65 -6.97 -5.50
C ALA A 198 2.50 -6.41 -6.92
N ARG A 199 1.35 -6.69 -7.56
CA ARG A 199 1.02 -6.20 -8.90
C ARG A 199 1.10 -4.67 -8.98
N HIS A 200 0.37 -3.98 -8.10
CA HIS A 200 0.37 -2.52 -8.04
C HIS A 200 1.73 -1.94 -7.65
N ARG A 201 2.46 -2.59 -6.74
CA ARG A 201 3.79 -2.13 -6.29
C ARG A 201 4.81 -2.12 -7.43
N TYR A 202 4.77 -3.14 -8.29
CA TYR A 202 5.70 -3.31 -9.41
C TYR A 202 5.15 -2.75 -10.73
N GLY A 203 3.90 -2.31 -10.78
CA GLY A 203 3.28 -1.75 -11.98
C GLY A 203 2.90 -2.80 -13.02
N ILE A 204 2.74 -4.06 -12.62
CA ILE A 204 2.31 -5.15 -13.50
C ILE A 204 0.89 -4.85 -13.98
N VAL A 205 0.64 -5.01 -15.29
CA VAL A 205 -0.66 -4.68 -15.88
C VAL A 205 -1.59 -5.87 -15.70
N ALA A 206 -2.77 -5.65 -15.12
CA ALA A 206 -3.80 -6.67 -15.06
C ALA A 206 -4.47 -6.83 -16.43
N GLU A 207 -4.72 -8.07 -16.83
CA GLU A 207 -5.52 -8.44 -18.00
C GLU A 207 -6.99 -8.03 -17.82
N PHE A 208 -7.53 -8.19 -16.59
CA PHE A 208 -8.93 -7.92 -16.27
C PHE A 208 -9.13 -6.74 -15.32
N GLY A 209 -8.17 -5.81 -15.27
CA GLY A 209 -8.21 -4.67 -14.36
C GLY A 209 -8.25 -5.09 -12.89
N CYS A 210 -9.00 -4.38 -12.06
CA CYS A 210 -9.09 -4.66 -10.63
C CYS A 210 -9.83 -5.96 -10.28
N ILE A 211 -10.64 -6.49 -11.20
CA ILE A 211 -11.34 -7.77 -11.01
C ILE A 211 -10.34 -8.92 -10.90
N GLU A 212 -9.22 -8.86 -11.63
CA GLU A 212 -8.15 -9.87 -11.54
C GLU A 212 -7.61 -9.96 -10.11
N ASP A 213 -7.32 -8.81 -9.48
CA ASP A 213 -6.76 -8.76 -8.12
C ASP A 213 -7.71 -9.28 -7.04
N ILE A 214 -9.01 -9.31 -7.34
CA ILE A 214 -10.04 -9.81 -6.44
C ILE A 214 -10.28 -11.30 -6.73
N CYS A 215 -10.55 -11.64 -7.98
CA CYS A 215 -10.98 -12.98 -8.38
C CYS A 215 -9.85 -14.01 -8.33
N VAL A 216 -8.63 -13.65 -8.76
CA VAL A 216 -7.50 -14.61 -8.78
C VAL A 216 -7.18 -15.10 -7.37
N PRO A 217 -7.04 -14.24 -6.35
CA PRO A 217 -6.86 -14.70 -4.98
C PRO A 217 -8.08 -15.45 -4.45
N VAL A 218 -9.31 -15.04 -4.76
CA VAL A 218 -10.51 -15.74 -4.27
C VAL A 218 -10.59 -17.17 -4.80
N VAL A 219 -10.24 -17.38 -6.07
CA VAL A 219 -10.32 -18.69 -6.72
C VAL A 219 -9.10 -19.56 -6.44
N CYS A 220 -7.90 -18.97 -6.38
CA CYS A 220 -6.64 -19.70 -6.30
C CYS A 220 -5.65 -19.04 -5.33
N TYR A 221 -6.09 -18.78 -4.11
CA TYR A 221 -5.32 -18.02 -3.12
C TYR A 221 -3.90 -18.55 -2.86
N PRO A 222 -3.63 -19.87 -2.75
CA PRO A 222 -2.29 -20.34 -2.43
C PRO A 222 -1.31 -20.04 -3.58
N CYS A 223 -1.75 -20.24 -4.83
CA CYS A 223 -0.96 -19.92 -6.01
C CYS A 223 -0.77 -18.42 -6.17
N ALA A 224 -1.82 -17.62 -5.94
CA ALA A 224 -1.77 -16.16 -6.06
C ALA A 224 -0.78 -15.55 -5.06
N ILE A 225 -0.83 -15.96 -3.79
CA ILE A 225 0.10 -15.45 -2.78
C ILE A 225 1.53 -15.97 -2.99
N ALA A 226 1.69 -17.22 -3.46
CA ALA A 226 2.99 -17.78 -3.80
C ALA A 226 3.62 -17.08 -5.01
N GLN A 227 2.82 -16.71 -6.02
CA GLN A 227 3.28 -15.91 -7.17
C GLN A 227 3.70 -14.51 -6.71
N ALA A 228 2.90 -13.86 -5.84
CA ALA A 228 3.24 -12.56 -5.28
C ALA A 228 4.56 -12.58 -4.50
N ARG A 229 4.80 -13.64 -3.72
CA ARG A 229 6.06 -13.85 -3.00
C ARG A 229 7.24 -14.02 -3.95
N ARG A 230 7.14 -14.94 -4.92
CA ARG A 230 8.21 -15.18 -5.91
C ARG A 230 8.53 -13.92 -6.70
N GLU A 231 7.50 -13.17 -7.11
CA GLU A 231 7.69 -11.89 -7.77
C GLU A 231 8.49 -10.94 -6.88
N ALA A 232 8.11 -10.80 -5.60
CA ALA A 232 8.82 -9.92 -4.68
C ALA A 232 10.27 -10.35 -4.42
N GLU A 233 10.54 -11.65 -4.30
CA GLU A 233 11.90 -12.19 -4.17
C GLU A 233 12.72 -11.95 -5.44
N TRP A 234 12.15 -12.25 -6.62
CA TRP A 234 12.79 -12.04 -7.91
C TRP A 234 13.16 -10.57 -8.12
N ARG A 235 12.24 -9.65 -7.79
CA ARG A 235 12.45 -8.19 -7.91
C ARG A 235 13.54 -7.71 -6.96
N LEU A 236 13.56 -8.22 -5.72
CA LEU A 236 14.61 -7.88 -4.76
C LEU A 236 16.00 -8.31 -5.25
N LEU A 237 16.11 -9.49 -5.87
CA LEU A 237 17.38 -10.01 -6.39
C LEU A 237 17.84 -9.34 -7.69
N ASN A 238 16.91 -8.89 -8.54
CA ASN A 238 17.22 -8.36 -9.87
C ASN A 238 17.16 -6.83 -9.98
N THR A 239 16.64 -6.12 -8.97
CA THR A 239 16.68 -4.66 -8.96
C THR A 239 18.07 -4.23 -8.46
N PRO A 240 18.90 -3.54 -9.28
CA PRO A 240 20.14 -2.99 -8.78
C PRO A 240 19.77 -2.07 -7.63
N HIS A 241 20.27 -2.36 -6.42
CA HIS A 241 20.00 -1.53 -5.26
C HIS A 241 20.55 -0.13 -5.55
N VAL A 242 19.66 0.77 -5.98
CA VAL A 242 19.97 2.20 -6.17
C VAL A 242 20.34 2.86 -4.84
N TYR A 243 20.18 2.11 -3.74
CA TYR A 243 20.72 2.44 -2.43
C TYR A 243 22.23 2.25 -2.36
N GLY A 244 22.92 3.16 -3.05
CA GLY A 244 24.03 3.90 -2.46
C GLY A 244 23.57 4.79 -1.30
N MET A 245 22.78 4.24 -0.36
CA MET A 245 22.79 4.75 1.00
C MET A 245 24.17 4.40 1.52
N THR A 246 25.05 5.40 1.49
CA THR A 246 26.21 5.56 2.36
C THR A 246 26.08 4.65 3.57
N ALA A 247 26.65 3.45 3.47
CA ALA A 247 26.90 2.63 4.64
C ALA A 247 27.78 3.51 5.51
N ALA A 248 27.20 4.10 6.54
CA ALA A 248 27.95 4.62 7.65
C ALA A 248 28.81 3.44 8.13
N GLN A 249 30.09 3.48 7.77
CA GLN A 249 31.12 2.62 8.30
C GLN A 249 31.07 2.75 9.83
N GLY A 250 30.43 1.81 10.52
CA GLY A 250 30.31 2.00 11.97
C GLY A 250 29.42 1.05 12.75
N VAL A 251 29.20 -0.19 12.34
CA VAL A 251 28.74 -1.22 13.29
C VAL A 251 29.45 -2.53 12.98
N GLY A 252 30.29 -2.95 13.93
CA GLY A 252 31.20 -4.08 13.79
C GLY A 252 30.50 -5.41 13.48
N GLN A 253 31.13 -6.17 12.60
CA GLN A 253 30.94 -7.62 12.48
C GLN A 253 31.07 -8.26 13.86
N THR A 254 29.99 -8.82 14.39
CA THR A 254 30.12 -9.87 15.41
C THR A 254 29.03 -10.93 15.18
N VAL A 255 29.51 -12.17 15.08
CA VAL A 255 28.78 -13.46 15.23
C VAL A 255 28.06 -13.99 13.98
N LEU A 256 28.85 -14.57 13.07
CA LEU A 256 28.41 -15.71 12.26
C LEU A 256 28.78 -17.00 13.03
N GLY A 257 27.86 -17.47 13.87
CA GLY A 257 27.99 -18.69 14.65
C GLY A 257 27.32 -19.87 13.95
N LYS A 258 28.14 -20.73 13.33
CA LYS A 258 27.92 -22.15 12.99
C LYS A 258 26.56 -22.76 13.37
N LEU A 259 25.81 -23.20 12.36
CA LEU A 259 24.98 -24.40 12.44
C LEU A 259 25.44 -25.36 11.34
N GLY A 260 26.46 -26.15 11.66
CA GLY A 260 26.81 -27.35 10.91
C GLY A 260 25.95 -28.49 11.43
N VAL A 261 24.95 -28.91 10.67
CA VAL A 261 24.27 -30.19 10.88
C VAL A 261 25.03 -31.22 10.04
N SER A 262 25.84 -32.04 10.72
CA SER A 262 26.43 -33.25 10.16
C SER A 262 25.38 -34.35 10.23
N MET A 263 24.92 -34.85 9.08
CA MET A 263 24.22 -36.12 9.01
C MET A 263 25.28 -37.24 8.92
N GLN A 264 25.32 -38.09 9.95
CA GLN A 264 25.80 -39.46 9.89
C GLN A 264 24.60 -40.38 10.05
#